data_AF-A0A5S6QIC5-F1
#
_entry.id   AF-A0A5S6QIC5-F1
#
_cell.length_a   1.000
_cell.length_b   1.000
_cell.length_c   1.000
_cell.angle_alpha   90.00
_cell.angle_beta   90.00
_cell.angle_gamma   90.00
#
_symmetry.space_group_name_H-M   'P 1'
#
loop_
_entity.id
_entity.type
_entity.pdbx_description
1 polymer ?
#
loop_
_entity_poly.entity_id
_entity_poly.type
_entity_poly.pdbx_seq_one_letter_code
_entity_poly.pdbx_strand_id
1 'polypeptide(L)'
;MAGADENTMLLNMLSVVATLSTVSMFLIGIPICAGVVRRRTSEGISIAPYAMCVVSCFFWLQYGILKRDRIVILINLIGFCLEVVYFFVLYMYSRRKSSLHALAGAMTAICACLVYYLRLNARYDSTLDRLGTMCLILNVLNFASPLAVLREVMETKSTELLPKPIIIVNLLVSAQWYLYGHLVGDPYMKIPNMIGHNKRHDCR
;
A
#
# COMPACT_ATOMS: atom_id res chain seq x y z
N MET A 1 6.99 10.20 -33.34
CA MET A 1 5.74 9.41 -33.34
C MET A 1 6.00 8.02 -32.75
N ALA A 2 6.91 7.21 -33.31
CA ALA A 2 7.26 5.88 -32.76
C ALA A 2 7.56 5.82 -31.24
N GLY A 3 8.33 6.76 -30.68
CA GLY A 3 8.65 6.75 -29.24
C GLY A 3 7.48 7.12 -28.31
N ALA A 4 6.45 7.81 -28.79
CA ALA A 4 5.25 8.10 -28.00
C ALA A 4 4.31 6.87 -27.96
N ASP A 5 4.23 6.16 -29.08
CA ASP A 5 3.45 4.93 -29.21
C ASP A 5 4.06 3.78 -28.40
N GLU A 6 5.40 3.66 -28.41
CA GLU A 6 6.14 2.69 -27.61
C GLU A 6 5.95 2.93 -26.10
N ASN A 7 6.09 4.18 -25.63
CA ASN A 7 5.85 4.54 -24.23
C ASN A 7 4.41 4.26 -23.80
N THR A 8 3.44 4.49 -24.69
CA THR A 8 2.01 4.24 -24.42
C THR A 8 1.72 2.74 -24.33
N MET A 9 2.29 1.94 -25.23
CA MET A 9 2.16 0.49 -25.21
C MET A 9 2.80 -0.12 -23.95
N LEU A 10 4.03 0.31 -23.63
CA LEU A 10 4.75 -0.12 -22.44
C LEU A 10 4.01 0.25 -21.15
N LEU A 11 3.47 1.47 -21.06
CA LEU A 11 2.65 1.90 -19.94
C LEU A 11 1.39 1.04 -19.77
N ASN A 12 0.69 0.71 -20.87
CA ASN A 12 -0.50 -0.15 -20.82
C ASN A 12 -0.19 -1.57 -20.33
N MET A 13 0.86 -2.20 -20.89
CA MET A 13 1.30 -3.52 -20.44
C MET A 13 1.70 -3.49 -18.96
N LEU A 14 2.51 -2.51 -18.57
CA LEU A 14 2.94 -2.35 -17.18
C LEU A 14 1.76 -2.14 -16.23
N SER A 15 0.77 -1.33 -16.63
CA SER A 15 -0.44 -1.08 -15.84
C SER A 15 -1.21 -2.38 -15.59
N VAL A 16 -1.37 -3.22 -16.61
CA VAL A 16 -2.07 -4.51 -16.49
C VAL A 16 -1.31 -5.43 -15.54
N VAL A 17 0.00 -5.61 -15.73
CA VAL A 17 0.77 -6.53 -14.90
C VAL A 17 0.86 -6.01 -13.46
N ALA A 18 1.08 -4.71 -13.24
CA ALA A 18 1.09 -4.10 -11.90
C ALA A 18 -0.26 -4.25 -11.19
N THR A 19 -1.37 -4.07 -11.92
CA THR A 19 -2.72 -4.31 -11.40
C THR A 19 -2.88 -5.77 -10.97
N LEU A 20 -2.57 -6.72 -11.85
CA LEU A 20 -2.72 -8.15 -11.57
C LEU A 20 -1.86 -8.60 -10.39
N SER A 21 -0.59 -8.19 -10.35
CA SER A 21 0.30 -8.51 -9.23
C SER A 21 -0.22 -7.94 -7.91
N THR A 22 -0.60 -6.65 -7.90
CA THR A 22 -1.04 -5.99 -6.67
C THR A 22 -2.38 -6.56 -6.16
N VAL A 23 -3.34 -6.82 -7.07
CA VAL A 23 -4.61 -7.47 -6.71
C VAL A 23 -4.35 -8.87 -6.17
N SER A 24 -3.45 -9.65 -6.78
CA SER A 24 -3.07 -10.98 -6.30
C SER A 24 -2.51 -10.93 -4.88
N MET A 25 -1.73 -9.90 -4.54
CA MET A 25 -1.25 -9.70 -3.17
C MET A 25 -2.39 -9.43 -2.18
N PHE A 26 -3.39 -8.62 -2.55
CA PHE A 26 -4.57 -8.42 -1.70
C PHE A 26 -5.38 -9.71 -1.52
N LEU A 27 -5.39 -10.63 -2.49
CA LEU A 27 -6.09 -11.91 -2.36
C LEU A 27 -5.43 -12.87 -1.36
N ILE A 28 -4.17 -12.62 -0.94
CA ILE A 28 -3.48 -13.42 0.09
C ILE A 28 -4.25 -13.41 1.44
N GLY A 29 -5.05 -12.37 1.71
CA GLY A 29 -5.89 -12.29 2.91
C GLY A 29 -7.03 -13.32 2.96
N ILE A 30 -7.51 -13.81 1.81
CA ILE A 30 -8.61 -14.78 1.72
C ILE A 30 -8.32 -16.08 2.49
N PRO A 31 -7.22 -16.82 2.21
CA PRO A 31 -6.92 -18.05 2.94
C PRO A 31 -6.72 -17.82 4.45
N ILE A 32 -6.19 -16.65 4.84
CA ILE A 32 -6.02 -16.28 6.26
C ILE A 32 -7.39 -16.14 6.92
N CYS A 33 -8.29 -15.36 6.33
CA CYS A 33 -9.65 -15.18 6.82
C CYS A 33 -10.45 -16.49 6.84
N ALA A 34 -10.33 -17.32 5.81
CA ALA A 34 -10.93 -18.64 5.77
C ALA A 34 -10.44 -19.52 6.93
N GLY A 35 -9.14 -19.48 7.25
CA GLY A 35 -8.57 -20.16 8.41
C GLY A 35 -9.12 -19.65 9.74
N VAL A 36 -9.27 -18.33 9.89
CA VAL A 36 -9.87 -17.70 11.09
C VAL A 36 -11.31 -18.14 11.29
N VAL A 37 -12.12 -18.11 10.22
CA VAL A 37 -13.54 -18.54 10.26
C VAL A 37 -13.64 -20.00 10.67
N ARG A 38 -12.79 -20.88 10.10
CA ARG A 38 -12.76 -22.32 10.43
C ARG A 38 -12.37 -22.56 11.89
N ARG A 39 -11.33 -21.87 12.38
CA ARG A 39 -10.85 -22.00 13.77
C ARG A 39 -11.70 -21.26 14.78
N ARG A 40 -12.60 -20.37 14.35
CA ARG A 40 -13.42 -19.49 15.20
C ARG A 40 -12.61 -18.59 16.13
N THR A 41 -11.36 -18.30 15.79
CA THR A 41 -10.47 -17.43 16.58
C THR A 41 -9.48 -16.73 15.67
N SER A 42 -9.20 -15.46 15.97
CA SER A 42 -8.13 -14.67 15.35
C SER A 42 -6.87 -14.59 16.23
N GLU A 43 -6.76 -15.41 17.28
CA GLU A 43 -5.57 -15.45 18.15
C GLU A 43 -4.31 -15.82 17.33
N GLY A 44 -3.20 -15.15 17.64
CA GLY A 44 -1.94 -15.30 16.92
C GLY A 44 -1.85 -14.53 15.59
N ILE A 45 -2.95 -13.93 15.11
CA ILE A 45 -2.93 -13.10 13.90
C ILE A 45 -2.89 -11.62 14.28
N SER A 46 -1.90 -10.91 13.75
CA SER A 46 -1.83 -9.46 13.89
C SER A 46 -2.87 -8.78 13.00
N ILE A 47 -3.77 -8.00 13.60
CA ILE A 47 -4.86 -7.30 12.90
C ILE A 47 -4.41 -5.90 12.44
N ALA A 48 -3.38 -5.33 13.08
CA ALA A 48 -2.87 -4.00 12.77
C ALA A 48 -2.42 -3.81 11.31
N PRO A 49 -1.78 -4.78 10.64
CA PRO A 49 -1.42 -4.65 9.22
C PRO A 49 -2.65 -4.42 8.32
N TYR A 50 -3.76 -5.13 8.56
CA TYR A 50 -5.00 -4.96 7.79
C TYR A 50 -5.59 -3.56 8.01
N ALA A 51 -5.61 -3.09 9.27
CA ALA A 51 -6.04 -1.74 9.60
C ALA A 51 -5.20 -0.65 8.89
N MET A 52 -3.87 -0.81 8.89
CA MET A 52 -2.95 0.09 8.20
C MET A 52 -3.15 0.05 6.67
N CYS A 53 -3.36 -1.14 6.10
CA CYS A 53 -3.66 -1.32 4.68
C CYS A 53 -4.97 -0.63 4.27
N VAL A 54 -6.04 -0.71 5.09
CA VAL A 54 -7.29 0.03 4.84
C VAL A 54 -7.01 1.54 4.73
N VAL A 55 -6.30 2.11 5.70
CA VAL A 55 -5.99 3.55 5.70
C VAL A 55 -5.11 3.91 4.50
N SER A 56 -4.09 3.09 4.20
CA SER A 56 -3.19 3.30 3.06
C SER A 56 -3.94 3.27 1.72
N CYS A 57 -4.78 2.25 1.49
CA CYS A 57 -5.60 2.15 0.29
C CYS A 57 -6.55 3.35 0.16
N PHE A 58 -7.13 3.82 1.27
CA PHE A 58 -8.00 5.00 1.25
C PHE A 58 -7.25 6.26 0.81
N PHE A 59 -6.05 6.50 1.34
CA PHE A 59 -5.23 7.67 0.98
C PHE A 59 -4.82 7.62 -0.49
N TRP A 60 -4.33 6.47 -0.96
CA TRP A 60 -3.97 6.28 -2.37
C TRP A 60 -5.19 6.36 -3.31
N LEU A 61 -6.36 5.93 -2.86
CA LEU A 61 -7.62 6.11 -3.60
C LEU A 61 -7.95 7.60 -3.75
N GLN A 62 -7.88 8.39 -2.68
CA GLN A 62 -8.07 9.85 -2.76
C GLN A 62 -7.02 10.51 -3.66
N TYR A 63 -5.78 10.05 -3.59
CA TYR A 63 -4.69 10.52 -4.45
C TYR A 63 -4.98 10.24 -5.91
N GLY A 64 -5.37 9.02 -6.26
CA GLY A 64 -5.76 8.63 -7.61
C GLY A 64 -6.97 9.42 -8.12
N ILE A 65 -7.98 9.64 -7.28
CA ILE A 65 -9.17 10.46 -7.62
C ILE A 65 -8.75 11.89 -7.96
N LEU A 66 -7.94 12.52 -7.10
CA LEU A 66 -7.49 13.88 -7.30
C LEU A 66 -6.63 13.95 -8.58
N LYS A 67 -5.63 13.07 -8.72
CA LYS A 67 -4.75 13.00 -9.89
C LYS A 67 -5.47 12.57 -11.19
N ARG A 68 -6.69 12.03 -11.10
CA ARG A 68 -7.44 11.38 -12.19
C ARG A 68 -6.73 10.16 -12.79
N ASP A 69 -5.97 9.44 -11.97
CA ASP A 69 -5.28 8.21 -12.36
C ASP A 69 -6.17 6.98 -12.14
N ARG A 70 -6.74 6.44 -13.22
CA ARG A 70 -7.69 5.33 -13.17
C ARG A 70 -7.09 4.03 -12.62
N ILE A 71 -5.80 3.79 -12.86
CA ILE A 71 -5.13 2.57 -12.43
C ILE A 71 -4.95 2.60 -10.91
N VAL A 72 -4.49 3.73 -10.38
CA VAL A 72 -4.36 3.93 -8.93
C VAL A 72 -5.72 3.86 -8.25
N ILE A 73 -6.77 4.46 -8.83
CA ILE A 73 -8.14 4.38 -8.32
C ILE A 73 -8.59 2.91 -8.25
N LEU A 74 -8.49 2.17 -9.35
CA LEU A 74 -9.00 0.80 -9.46
C LEU A 74 -8.36 -0.13 -8.42
N ILE A 75 -7.02 -0.13 -8.37
CA ILE A 75 -6.26 -1.04 -7.50
C ILE A 75 -6.55 -0.74 -6.03
N ASN A 76 -6.56 0.53 -5.64
CA ASN A 76 -6.78 0.92 -4.26
C ASN A 76 -8.24 0.81 -3.83
N LEU A 77 -9.20 0.93 -4.75
CA LEU A 77 -10.60 0.63 -4.46
C LEU A 77 -10.79 -0.86 -4.15
N ILE A 78 -10.23 -1.75 -4.99
CA ILE A 78 -10.28 -3.20 -4.77
C ILE A 78 -9.59 -3.54 -3.44
N GLY A 79 -8.38 -3.02 -3.21
CA GLY A 79 -7.63 -3.21 -1.97
C GLY A 79 -8.40 -2.74 -0.75
N PHE A 80 -8.96 -1.52 -0.79
CA PHE A 80 -9.76 -0.98 0.31
C PHE A 80 -10.95 -1.88 0.65
N CYS A 81 -11.71 -2.34 -0.35
CA CYS A 81 -12.86 -3.23 -0.13
C CYS A 81 -12.43 -4.56 0.51
N LEU A 82 -11.38 -5.19 -0.02
CA LEU A 82 -10.87 -6.47 0.52
C LEU A 82 -10.35 -6.31 1.95
N GLU A 83 -9.54 -5.29 2.20
CA GLU A 83 -8.94 -5.05 3.52
C GLU A 83 -9.98 -4.70 4.58
N VAL A 84 -11.05 -3.98 4.23
CA VAL A 84 -12.19 -3.75 5.13
C VAL A 84 -12.88 -5.06 5.49
N VAL A 85 -13.09 -5.96 4.51
CA VAL A 85 -13.67 -7.28 4.75
C VAL A 85 -12.77 -8.12 5.65
N TYR A 86 -11.46 -8.13 5.40
CA TYR A 86 -10.50 -8.88 6.22
C TYR A 86 -10.43 -8.35 7.65
N PHE A 87 -10.34 -7.03 7.81
CA PHE A 87 -10.38 -6.38 9.12
C PHE A 87 -11.67 -6.75 9.86
N PHE A 88 -12.82 -6.72 9.19
CA PHE A 88 -14.10 -7.08 9.79
C PHE A 88 -14.14 -8.56 10.23
N VAL A 89 -13.70 -9.50 9.39
CA VAL A 89 -13.63 -10.92 9.76
C VAL A 89 -12.72 -11.12 10.96
N LEU A 90 -11.50 -10.55 10.95
CA LEU A 90 -10.57 -10.63 12.07
C LEU A 90 -11.13 -10.01 13.34
N TYR A 91 -11.79 -8.86 13.21
CA TYR A 91 -12.49 -8.20 14.30
C TYR A 91 -13.55 -9.12 14.91
N MET A 92 -14.39 -9.76 14.09
CA MET A 92 -15.48 -10.63 14.54
C MET A 92 -14.99 -11.77 15.43
N TYR A 93 -13.87 -12.41 15.06
CA TYR A 93 -13.29 -13.56 15.77
C TYR A 93 -12.21 -13.20 16.80
N SER A 94 -12.03 -11.92 17.12
CA SER A 94 -11.07 -11.47 18.15
C SER A 94 -11.70 -11.36 19.53
N ARG A 95 -10.94 -11.75 20.56
CA ARG A 95 -11.30 -11.52 21.97
C ARG A 95 -11.00 -10.10 22.47
N ARG A 96 -10.11 -9.36 21.78
CA ARG A 96 -9.62 -8.03 22.22
C ARG A 96 -10.45 -6.88 21.64
N LYS A 97 -11.78 -6.94 21.77
CA LYS A 97 -12.70 -6.00 21.12
C LYS A 97 -12.43 -4.54 21.45
N SER A 98 -12.17 -4.20 22.72
CA SER A 98 -11.92 -2.81 23.16
C SER A 98 -10.76 -2.14 22.41
N SER A 99 -9.62 -2.81 22.31
CA SER A 99 -8.47 -2.30 21.54
C SER A 99 -8.79 -2.15 20.05
N LEU A 100 -9.59 -3.06 19.48
CA LEU A 100 -9.99 -2.98 18.08
C LEU A 100 -11.04 -1.90 17.81
N HIS A 101 -11.92 -1.59 18.76
CA HIS A 101 -12.80 -0.43 18.67
C HIS A 101 -12.01 0.87 18.63
N ALA A 102 -10.99 1.00 19.49
CA ALA A 102 -10.11 2.16 19.47
C ALA A 102 -9.37 2.26 18.12
N LEU A 103 -8.87 1.14 17.60
CA LEU A 103 -8.20 1.09 16.29
C LEU A 103 -9.15 1.48 15.15
N ALA A 104 -10.36 0.91 15.10
CA ALA A 104 -11.37 1.24 14.09
C ALA A 104 -11.81 2.71 14.18
N GLY A 105 -11.94 3.25 15.40
CA GLY A 105 -12.21 4.66 15.65
C GLY A 105 -11.09 5.55 15.13
N ALA A 106 -9.83 5.20 15.40
CA ALA A 106 -8.67 5.93 14.90
C ALA A 106 -8.59 5.92 13.36
N MET A 107 -8.81 4.76 12.72
CA MET A 107 -8.86 4.65 11.25
C MET A 107 -9.94 5.56 10.67
N THR A 108 -11.15 5.49 11.24
CA THR A 108 -12.29 6.29 10.78
C THR A 108 -12.02 7.78 10.95
N ALA A 109 -11.46 8.18 12.10
CA ALA A 109 -11.08 9.57 12.36
C ALA A 109 -10.01 10.06 11.38
N ILE A 110 -8.96 9.28 11.11
CA ILE A 110 -7.92 9.61 10.14
C ILE A 110 -8.50 9.80 8.73
N CYS A 111 -9.34 8.86 8.27
CA CYS A 111 -9.99 8.96 6.97
C CYS A 111 -10.95 10.16 6.88
N ALA A 112 -11.73 10.42 7.94
CA ALA A 112 -12.63 11.57 8.00
C ALA A 112 -11.87 12.91 8.00
N CYS A 113 -10.77 13.01 8.76
CA CYS A 113 -9.87 14.16 8.77
C CYS A 113 -9.29 14.42 7.38
N LEU A 114 -8.88 13.36 6.66
CA LEU A 114 -8.41 13.49 5.29
C LEU A 114 -9.53 14.04 4.38
N VAL A 115 -10.73 13.46 4.42
CA VAL A 115 -11.85 13.94 3.58
C VAL A 115 -12.17 15.39 3.90
N TYR A 116 -12.26 15.76 5.17
CA TYR A 116 -12.48 17.14 5.59
C TYR A 116 -11.39 18.08 5.06
N TYR A 117 -10.12 17.69 5.21
CA TYR A 117 -8.98 18.43 4.67
C TYR A 117 -9.10 18.64 3.15
N LEU A 118 -9.43 17.59 2.38
CA LEU A 118 -9.58 17.70 0.92
C LEU A 118 -10.74 18.61 0.52
N ARG A 119 -11.83 18.63 1.30
CA ARG A 119 -12.99 19.50 1.02
C ARG A 119 -12.70 20.98 1.26
N LEU A 120 -11.86 21.31 2.24
CA LEU A 120 -11.50 22.69 2.55
C LEU A 120 -10.51 23.31 1.55
N ASN A 121 -9.71 22.50 0.88
CA ASN A 121 -8.66 22.99 0.00
C ASN A 121 -9.13 23.04 -1.46
N ALA A 122 -9.34 24.24 -1.98
CA ALA A 122 -9.73 24.45 -3.38
C ALA A 122 -8.54 24.39 -4.37
N ARG A 123 -7.29 24.52 -3.89
CA ARG A 123 -6.10 24.56 -4.75
C ARG A 123 -5.62 23.16 -5.09
N TYR A 124 -5.74 22.79 -6.35
CA TYR A 124 -5.40 21.45 -6.85
C TYR A 124 -3.95 21.06 -6.60
N ASP A 125 -2.97 21.80 -7.14
CA ASP A 125 -1.56 21.39 -7.15
C ASP A 125 -0.99 21.24 -5.74
N SER A 126 -1.22 22.21 -4.85
CA SER A 126 -0.74 22.14 -3.47
C SER A 126 -1.41 21.03 -2.67
N THR A 127 -2.65 20.68 -2.98
CA THR A 127 -3.38 19.60 -2.29
C THR A 127 -2.89 18.25 -2.75
N LEU A 128 -2.62 18.11 -4.05
CA LEU A 128 -2.04 16.89 -4.62
C LEU A 128 -0.64 16.61 -4.06
N ASP A 129 0.21 17.63 -3.98
CA ASP A 129 1.58 17.53 -3.42
C ASP A 129 1.58 17.10 -1.95
N ARG A 130 0.73 17.73 -1.12
CA ARG A 130 0.59 17.36 0.30
C ARG A 130 -0.01 15.98 0.48
N LEU A 131 -1.01 15.60 -0.31
CA LEU A 131 -1.60 14.27 -0.25
C LEU A 131 -0.60 13.19 -0.70
N GLY A 132 0.16 13.44 -1.76
CA GLY A 132 1.24 12.56 -2.21
C GLY A 132 2.30 12.37 -1.12
N THR A 133 2.66 13.45 -0.42
CA THR A 133 3.59 13.40 0.72
C THR A 133 3.02 12.55 1.87
N MET A 134 1.74 12.67 2.19
CA MET A 134 1.08 11.81 3.19
C MET A 134 1.11 10.33 2.78
N CYS A 135 0.82 10.03 1.51
CA CYS A 135 0.88 8.67 0.96
C CYS A 135 2.31 8.09 1.07
N LEU A 136 3.32 8.91 0.79
CA LEU A 136 4.73 8.52 0.94
C LEU A 136 5.07 8.17 2.39
N ILE A 137 4.66 9.01 3.35
CA ILE A 137 4.90 8.75 4.78
C ILE A 137 4.21 7.45 5.20
N LEU A 138 2.96 7.23 4.78
CA LEU A 138 2.24 5.99 5.08
C LEU A 138 2.95 4.75 4.51
N ASN A 139 3.49 4.83 3.29
CA ASN A 139 4.28 3.73 2.72
C ASN A 139 5.52 3.43 3.57
N VAL A 140 6.26 4.44 4.01
CA VAL A 140 7.43 4.24 4.88
C VAL A 140 7.03 3.59 6.22
N LEU A 141 5.92 4.04 6.81
CA LEU A 141 5.40 3.46 8.05
C LEU A 141 4.98 2.00 7.88
N ASN A 142 4.41 1.63 6.73
CA ASN A 142 4.06 0.24 6.42
C ASN A 142 5.31 -0.68 6.34
N PHE A 143 6.46 -0.14 5.97
CA PHE A 143 7.73 -0.90 5.98
C PHE A 143 8.40 -0.98 7.35
N ALA A 144 7.92 -0.28 8.37
CA ALA A 144 8.54 -0.29 9.70
C ALA A 144 8.57 -1.69 10.32
N SER A 145 7.51 -2.49 10.17
CA SER A 145 7.46 -3.85 10.70
C SER A 145 8.41 -4.81 9.96
N PRO A 146 8.43 -4.88 8.62
CA PRO A 146 9.45 -5.62 7.88
C PRO A 146 10.90 -5.19 8.20
N LEU A 147 11.15 -3.89 8.40
CA LEU A 147 12.47 -3.37 8.77
C LEU A 147 12.90 -3.85 10.16
N ALA A 148 11.97 -3.94 11.12
CA ALA A 148 12.26 -4.50 12.44
C ALA A 148 12.66 -5.98 12.36
N VAL A 149 11.96 -6.77 11.52
CA VAL A 149 12.32 -8.18 11.27
C VAL A 149 13.66 -8.29 10.56
N LEU A 150 13.95 -7.42 9.59
CA LEU A 150 15.25 -7.40 8.91
C LEU A 150 16.40 -7.10 9.89
N ARG A 151 16.18 -6.18 10.84
CA ARG A 151 17.15 -5.92 11.90
C ARG A 151 17.42 -7.16 12.75
N GLU A 152 16.36 -7.87 13.15
CA GLU A 152 16.48 -9.13 13.90
C GLU A 152 17.23 -10.20 13.10
N VAL A 153 16.99 -10.32 11.80
CA VAL A 153 17.72 -11.24 10.91
C VAL A 153 19.21 -10.90 10.85
N MET A 154 19.58 -9.61 10.81
CA MET A 154 20.99 -9.19 10.83
C MET A 154 21.67 -9.49 12.18
N GLU A 155 20.94 -9.31 13.28
CA GLU A 155 21.43 -9.59 14.63
C GLU A 155 21.56 -11.10 14.89
N THR A 156 20.57 -11.89 14.47
CA THR A 156 20.53 -13.36 14.67
C THR A 156 21.28 -14.15 13.60
N LYS A 157 21.64 -13.51 12.47
CA LYS A 157 22.22 -14.15 11.27
C LYS A 157 21.40 -15.34 10.73
N SER A 158 20.10 -15.41 11.06
CA SER A 158 19.21 -16.47 10.62
C SER A 158 18.15 -15.93 9.66
N THR A 159 17.97 -16.59 8.52
CA THR A 159 16.92 -16.26 7.54
C THR A 159 15.67 -17.12 7.69
N GLU A 160 15.56 -17.89 8.78
CA GLU A 160 14.40 -18.74 9.06
C GLU A 160 13.10 -17.93 9.19
N LEU A 161 13.20 -16.67 9.60
CA LEU A 161 12.07 -15.74 9.72
C LEU A 161 11.67 -15.08 8.39
N LEU A 162 12.45 -15.23 7.31
CA LEU A 162 12.19 -14.56 6.04
C LEU A 162 11.28 -15.39 5.13
N PRO A 163 10.05 -14.91 4.82
CA PRO A 163 9.21 -15.54 3.80
C PRO A 163 9.75 -15.20 2.40
N LYS A 164 10.75 -15.98 1.94
CA LYS A 164 11.48 -15.75 0.67
C LYS A 164 10.57 -15.49 -0.54
N PRO A 165 9.46 -16.23 -0.78
CA PRO A 165 8.58 -15.97 -1.93
C PRO A 165 7.88 -14.61 -1.85
N ILE A 166 7.45 -14.19 -0.66
CA ILE A 166 6.75 -12.91 -0.44
C ILE A 166 7.70 -11.73 -0.68
N ILE A 167 8.99 -11.88 -0.34
CA ILE A 167 10.00 -10.85 -0.60
C ILE A 167 10.19 -10.65 -2.10
N ILE A 168 10.30 -11.73 -2.88
CA ILE A 168 10.47 -11.66 -4.34
C ILE A 168 9.25 -11.00 -4.99
N VAL A 169 8.04 -11.41 -4.60
CA VAL A 169 6.81 -10.82 -5.13
C VAL A 169 6.72 -9.33 -4.80
N ASN A 170 7.05 -8.93 -3.56
CA ASN A 170 7.10 -7.52 -3.16
C ASN A 170 8.12 -6.73 -3.99
N LEU A 171 9.31 -7.29 -4.24
CA LEU A 171 10.34 -6.65 -5.04
C LEU A 171 9.87 -6.38 -6.47
N LEU A 172 9.20 -7.36 -7.08
CA LEU A 172 8.63 -7.25 -8.42
C LEU A 172 7.54 -6.18 -8.45
N VAL A 173 6.63 -6.16 -7.48
CA VAL A 173 5.56 -5.16 -7.38
C VAL A 173 6.14 -3.76 -7.19
N SER A 174 7.16 -3.60 -6.34
CA SER A 174 7.86 -2.33 -6.19
C SER A 174 8.54 -1.89 -7.49
N ALA A 175 9.24 -2.78 -8.20
CA ALA A 175 9.84 -2.44 -9.48
C ALA A 175 8.80 -2.00 -10.52
N GLN A 176 7.63 -2.65 -10.55
CA GLN A 176 6.52 -2.28 -11.42
C GLN A 176 6.00 -0.87 -11.13
N TRP A 177 5.77 -0.55 -9.86
CA TRP A 177 5.27 0.77 -9.46
C TRP A 177 6.32 1.88 -9.60
N TYR A 178 7.60 1.57 -9.45
CA TYR A 178 8.69 2.49 -9.76
C TYR A 178 8.68 2.85 -11.26
N LEU A 179 8.64 1.84 -12.12
CA LEU A 179 8.60 2.05 -13.58
C LEU A 179 7.34 2.81 -13.98
N TYR A 180 6.19 2.47 -13.38
CA TYR A 180 4.94 3.18 -13.63
C TYR A 180 5.08 4.66 -13.25
N GLY A 181 5.52 4.94 -12.02
CA GLY A 181 5.77 6.29 -11.52
C GLY A 181 6.75 7.08 -12.40
N HIS A 182 7.79 6.42 -12.93
CA HIS A 182 8.73 7.04 -13.85
C HIS A 182 8.07 7.45 -15.17
N LEU A 183 7.25 6.56 -15.76
CA LEU A 183 6.57 6.81 -17.03
C LEU A 183 5.48 7.88 -16.92
N VAL A 184 4.74 7.90 -15.82
CA VAL A 184 3.70 8.92 -15.57
C VAL A 184 4.26 10.21 -14.97
N GLY A 185 5.57 10.30 -14.76
CA GLY A 185 6.24 11.49 -14.21
C GLY A 185 5.86 11.82 -12.76
N ASP A 186 5.50 10.81 -11.95
CA ASP A 186 5.03 11.00 -10.58
C ASP A 186 6.11 10.64 -9.53
N PRO A 187 6.66 11.63 -8.81
CA PRO A 187 7.68 11.39 -7.80
C PRO A 187 7.16 10.61 -6.59
N TYR A 188 5.89 10.75 -6.20
CA TYR A 188 5.32 10.07 -5.03
C TYR A 188 5.12 8.58 -5.26
N MET A 189 4.91 8.17 -6.51
CA MET A 189 4.87 6.76 -6.89
C MET A 189 6.28 6.20 -7.08
N LYS A 190 7.20 7.02 -7.60
CA LYS A 190 8.59 6.63 -7.86
C LYS A 190 9.41 6.44 -6.58
N ILE A 191 9.42 7.43 -5.68
CA ILE A 191 10.29 7.48 -4.50
C ILE A 191 10.15 6.25 -3.57
N PRO A 192 8.94 5.83 -3.13
CA PRO A 192 8.81 4.71 -2.20
C PRO A 192 9.16 3.37 -2.84
N ASN A 193 9.08 3.28 -4.17
CA ASN A 193 9.34 2.07 -4.94
C ASN A 193 10.78 2.00 -5.49
N MET A 194 11.58 3.04 -5.27
CA MET A 194 12.97 3.07 -5.66
C MET A 194 13.79 2.23 -4.67
N ILE A 195 14.12 1.00 -5.08
CA ILE A 195 15.10 0.17 -4.37
C ILE A 195 16.45 0.88 -4.47
N GLY A 196 16.86 1.56 -3.38
CA GLY A 196 18.24 1.98 -3.12
C GLY A 196 19.05 2.44 -4.33
N HIS A 197 18.54 3.31 -5.19
CA HIS A 197 19.36 3.86 -6.27
C HIS A 197 20.12 5.07 -5.73
N ASN A 198 21.41 4.81 -5.46
CA ASN A 198 22.41 5.73 -4.97
C ASN A 198 22.27 7.12 -5.63
N LYS A 199 22.07 8.17 -4.83
CA LYS A 199 22.16 9.55 -5.31
C LYS A 199 23.62 9.81 -5.69
N ARG A 200 24.00 9.61 -6.95
CA ARG A 200 25.08 10.43 -7.51
C ARG A 200 24.50 11.81 -7.73
N HIS A 201 24.74 12.69 -6.76
CA HIS A 201 24.66 14.12 -6.97
C HIS A 201 25.74 14.47 -8.01
N ASP A 202 25.35 14.56 -9.28
CA ASP A 202 26.06 15.42 -10.23
C ASP A 202 25.66 16.86 -9.86
N CYS A 203 26.45 17.47 -8.97
CA CYS A 203 26.57 18.93 -8.95
C CYS A 203 27.71 19.29 -9.90
N ARG A 204 27.34 19.93 -11.01
CA ARG A 204 28.22 20.88 -11.70
C ARG A 204 28.49 22.08 -10.80
#